data_AF-C5LP96-F1
#
_entry.id   AF-C5LP96-F1
#
_cell.length_a   1.000
_cell.length_b   1.000
_cell.length_c   1.000
_cell.angle_alpha   90.00
_cell.angle_beta   90.00
_cell.angle_gamma   90.00
#
_symmetry.space_group_name_H-M   'P 1'
#
loop_
_entity.id
_entity.type
_entity.pdbx_description
1 polymer ?
#
loop_
_entity_poly.entity_id
_entity_poly.type
_entity_poly.pdbx_seq_one_letter_code
_entity_poly.pdbx_strand_id
1 'polypeptide(L)'
;MPFTNERKRSTVILEPPGDDNDVLYVYTKGADDVMLPRLSDQQTGCQGVTASVAAAVNRYSLEGFRTLIFAMKGILKEQWHEYKKRMNDIALMEPGSVKESLLEAIYEEVESELIPLGCTGMEDRLQEHV
;
A
#
# COMPACT_ATOMS: atom_id res chain seq x y z
N MET A 1 2.91 -6.60 -5.64
CA MET A 1 3.26 -7.24 -4.36
C MET A 1 2.01 -7.90 -3.80
N PRO A 2 2.05 -9.21 -3.57
CA PRO A 2 0.86 -9.99 -3.25
C PRO A 2 0.33 -9.66 -1.86
N PHE A 3 -0.98 -9.85 -1.69
CA PHE A 3 -1.60 -9.88 -0.38
C PHE A 3 -1.13 -11.12 0.39
N THR A 4 -0.83 -10.95 1.68
CA THR A 4 -0.70 -12.05 2.64
C THR A 4 -1.41 -11.66 3.95
N ASN A 5 -1.75 -12.65 4.78
CA ASN A 5 -2.42 -12.40 6.05
C ASN A 5 -1.53 -11.64 7.04
N GLU A 6 -0.22 -11.81 6.95
CA GLU A 6 0.78 -11.13 7.76
C GLU A 6 0.87 -9.65 7.35
N ARG A 7 0.83 -9.37 6.04
CA ARG A 7 1.00 -8.02 5.50
C ARG A 7 -0.28 -7.20 5.50
N LYS A 8 -1.44 -7.84 5.32
CA LYS A 8 -2.78 -7.23 5.19
C LYS A 8 -2.90 -6.07 4.18
N ARG A 9 -2.03 -6.04 3.17
CA ARG A 9 -2.00 -5.03 2.11
C ARG A 9 -1.55 -5.64 0.79
N SER A 10 -1.94 -5.01 -0.31
CA SER A 10 -1.58 -5.41 -1.67
C SER A 10 -1.19 -4.18 -2.48
N THR A 11 -0.16 -4.33 -3.31
CA THR A 11 0.42 -3.23 -4.08
C THR A 11 0.56 -3.60 -5.54
N VAL A 12 0.25 -2.66 -6.42
CA VAL A 12 0.52 -2.74 -7.86
C VAL A 12 1.37 -1.56 -8.27
N ILE A 13 2.21 -1.76 -9.29
CA ILE A 13 3.05 -0.70 -9.85
C ILE A 13 2.67 -0.59 -11.31
N LEU A 14 2.31 0.62 -11.73
CA LEU A 14 1.79 0.92 -13.04
C LEU A 14 2.72 1.87 -13.75
N GLU A 15 2.97 1.57 -15.02
CA GLU A 15 3.61 2.49 -15.94
C GLU A 15 2.52 3.32 -16.63
N PRO A 16 2.55 4.66 -16.50
CA PRO A 16 1.59 5.50 -17.19
C PRO A 16 1.80 5.44 -18.71
N PRO A 17 0.73 5.55 -19.52
CA PRO A 17 0.84 5.51 -20.98
C PRO A 17 1.67 6.68 -21.52
N GLY A 18 2.44 6.42 -22.58
CA GLY A 18 3.35 7.39 -23.22
C GLY A 18 4.80 6.89 -23.22
N ASP A 19 5.58 7.29 -24.23
CA ASP A 19 6.91 6.71 -24.48
C ASP A 19 8.03 7.32 -23.60
N ASP A 20 7.77 8.43 -22.89
CA ASP A 20 8.80 9.24 -22.20
C ASP A 20 8.45 9.56 -20.73
N ASN A 21 7.91 8.59 -19.99
CA ASN A 21 7.67 8.75 -18.55
C ASN A 21 8.77 8.07 -17.72
N ASP A 22 9.57 8.86 -16.99
CA ASP A 22 10.54 8.34 -16.01
C ASP A 22 9.91 7.98 -14.65
N VAL A 23 8.59 8.19 -14.51
CA VAL A 23 7.85 7.95 -13.27
C VAL A 23 6.91 6.77 -13.42
N LEU A 24 6.92 5.88 -12.43
CA LEU A 24 5.95 4.82 -12.22
C LEU A 24 5.07 5.15 -11.02
N TYR A 25 3.84 4.64 -11.02
CA TYR A 25 2.91 4.84 -9.91
C TYR A 25 2.72 3.56 -9.11
N VAL A 26 3.04 3.64 -7.82
CA VAL A 26 2.76 2.61 -6.82
C VAL A 26 1.36 2.87 -6.28
N TYR A 27 0.48 1.89 -6.35
CA TYR A 27 -0.83 1.92 -5.70
C TYR A 27 -0.93 0.81 -4.68
N THR A 28 -1.26 1.16 -3.45
CA THR A 28 -1.39 0.23 -2.33
C THR A 28 -2.78 0.35 -1.72
N LYS A 29 -3.41 -0.79 -1.48
CA LYS A 29 -4.61 -0.90 -0.65
C LYS A 29 -4.36 -1.84 0.51
N GLY A 30 -4.92 -1.54 1.69
CA GLY A 30 -4.75 -2.39 2.86
C GLY A 30 -5.65 -2.02 4.03
N ALA A 31 -5.54 -2.81 5.09
CA ALA A 31 -6.18 -2.55 6.37
C ALA A 31 -5.69 -1.22 6.99
N ASP A 32 -6.53 -0.61 7.81
CA ASP A 32 -6.27 0.68 8.46
C ASP A 32 -5.06 0.66 9.40
N ASP A 33 -4.98 -0.34 10.27
CA ASP A 33 -3.87 -0.57 11.21
C ASP A 33 -2.50 -0.64 10.50
N VAL A 34 -2.49 -1.23 9.29
CA VAL A 34 -1.28 -1.37 8.47
C VAL A 34 -1.03 -0.13 7.61
N MET A 35 -2.05 0.49 7.02
CA MET A 35 -1.84 1.58 6.06
C MET A 35 -1.54 2.90 6.75
N LEU A 36 -2.19 3.24 7.88
CA LEU A 36 -2.05 4.54 8.54
C LEU A 36 -0.59 4.94 8.86
N PRO A 37 0.28 4.04 9.39
CA PRO A 37 1.69 4.38 9.65
C PRO A 37 2.54 4.63 8.39
N ARG A 38 2.02 4.27 7.22
CA ARG A 38 2.72 4.37 5.93
C ARG A 38 2.27 5.57 5.10
N LEU A 39 1.30 6.35 5.60
CA LEU A 39 0.78 7.53 4.92
C LEU A 39 1.64 8.76 5.22
N SER A 40 1.71 9.68 4.25
CA SER A 40 2.45 10.93 4.38
C SER A 40 1.76 12.07 3.64
N ASP A 41 1.70 13.23 4.30
CA ASP A 41 1.22 14.49 3.70
C ASP A 41 2.37 15.27 3.03
N GLN A 42 3.62 14.79 3.07
CA GLN A 42 4.76 15.56 2.56
C GLN A 42 4.66 15.85 1.06
N GLN A 43 4.10 14.92 0.30
CA GLN A 43 4.04 15.01 -1.16
C GLN A 43 2.70 15.57 -1.69
N THR A 44 1.70 15.81 -0.82
CA THR A 44 0.37 16.27 -1.24
C THR A 44 0.30 17.78 -1.49
N GLY A 45 1.23 18.55 -0.95
CA GLY A 45 1.12 20.02 -0.87
C GLY A 45 0.02 20.53 0.07
N CYS A 46 -0.69 19.62 0.76
CA CYS A 46 -1.83 19.89 1.62
C CYS A 46 -1.67 19.14 2.94
N GLN A 47 -1.64 19.86 4.06
CA GLN A 47 -1.59 19.22 5.38
C GLN A 47 -2.97 18.74 5.82
N GLY A 48 -3.02 17.64 6.57
CA GLY A 48 -4.22 17.11 7.20
C GLY A 48 -4.98 16.09 6.35
N VAL A 49 -4.47 15.69 5.18
CA VAL A 49 -5.13 14.66 4.35
C VAL A 49 -5.10 13.32 5.07
N THR A 50 -3.95 12.94 5.62
CA THR A 50 -3.80 11.72 6.43
C THR A 50 -4.73 11.74 7.65
N ALA A 51 -4.84 12.87 8.34
CA ALA A 51 -5.74 13.02 9.48
C ALA A 51 -7.22 12.91 9.08
N SER A 52 -7.59 13.46 7.92
CA SER A 52 -8.95 13.35 7.37
C SER A 52 -9.31 11.90 7.03
N VAL A 53 -8.40 11.15 6.40
CA VAL A 53 -8.60 9.73 6.12
C VAL A 53 -8.71 8.92 7.41
N ALA A 54 -7.85 9.17 8.40
CA ALA A 54 -7.94 8.51 9.71
C ALA A 54 -9.30 8.77 10.40
N ALA A 55 -9.81 10.00 10.33
CA ALA A 55 -11.12 10.35 10.87
C ALA A 55 -12.26 9.63 10.13
N ALA A 56 -12.20 9.52 8.79
CA ALA A 56 -13.19 8.79 8.00
C ALA A 56 -13.18 7.29 8.31
N VAL A 57 -12.00 6.67 8.42
CA VAL A 57 -11.83 5.28 8.84
C VAL A 57 -12.45 5.04 10.21
N ASN A 58 -12.17 5.90 11.19
CA ASN A 58 -12.73 5.76 12.54
C ASN A 58 -14.27 5.80 12.50
N ARG A 59 -14.86 6.73 11.74
CA ARG A 59 -16.33 6.80 11.58
C ARG A 59 -16.89 5.50 10.98
N TYR A 60 -16.29 5.00 9.90
CA TYR A 60 -16.74 3.75 9.27
C TYR A 60 -16.62 2.54 10.19
N SER A 61 -15.53 2.45 10.97
CA SER A 61 -15.35 1.38 11.95
C SER A 61 -16.39 1.46 13.08
N LEU A 62 -16.76 2.66 13.55
CA LEU A 62 -17.83 2.86 14.54
C LEU A 62 -19.21 2.46 14.01
N GLU A 63 -19.43 2.62 12.71
CA GLU A 63 -20.66 2.21 12.02
C GLU A 63 -20.65 0.71 11.65
N GLY A 64 -19.58 -0.02 11.96
CA GLY A 64 -19.48 -1.47 11.73
C GLY A 64 -19.04 -1.85 10.31
N PHE A 65 -18.61 -0.90 9.48
CA PHE A 65 -18.08 -1.18 8.15
C PHE A 65 -16.66 -1.71 8.22
N ARG A 66 -16.34 -2.64 7.32
CA ARG A 66 -14.95 -3.03 7.05
C ARG A 66 -14.27 -1.96 6.20
N THR A 67 -13.16 -1.42 6.69
CA THR A 67 -12.43 -0.35 6.03
C THR A 67 -11.27 -0.87 5.19
N LEU A 68 -10.98 -0.17 4.09
CA LEU A 68 -9.71 -0.29 3.37
C LEU A 68 -9.22 1.11 3.02
N ILE A 69 -7.93 1.36 3.25
CA ILE A 69 -7.27 2.60 2.83
C ILE A 69 -6.62 2.37 1.47
N PHE A 70 -6.74 3.35 0.58
CA PHE A 70 -6.09 3.41 -0.72
C PHE A 70 -5.09 4.56 -0.71
N ALA A 71 -3.87 4.29 -1.14
CA ALA A 71 -2.80 5.27 -1.19
C ALA A 71 -1.91 5.02 -2.41
N MET A 72 -1.14 6.04 -2.80
CA MET A 72 -0.23 5.94 -3.93
C MET A 72 1.07 6.72 -3.71
N LYS A 73 2.09 6.44 -4.51
CA LYS A 73 3.20 7.37 -4.70
C LYS A 73 3.79 7.24 -6.09
N GLY A 74 4.45 8.31 -6.55
CA GLY A 74 5.34 8.23 -7.71
C GLY A 74 6.70 7.70 -7.29
N ILE A 75 7.30 6.83 -8.10
CA ILE A 75 8.69 6.40 -7.97
C ILE A 75 9.38 6.55 -9.32
N LEU A 76 10.68 6.84 -9.31
CA LEU A 76 11.47 6.88 -10.53
C LEU A 76 11.68 5.47 -11.08
N LYS A 77 11.74 5.34 -12.41
CA LYS A 77 12.04 4.08 -13.08
C LYS A 77 13.36 3.50 -12.60
N GLU A 78 14.38 4.32 -12.39
CA GLU A 78 15.69 3.90 -11.88
C GLU A 78 15.56 3.25 -10.50
N GLN A 79 14.80 3.88 -9.61
CA GLN A 79 14.55 3.37 -8.26
C GLN A 79 13.81 2.02 -8.32
N TRP A 80 12.82 1.89 -9.21
CA TRP A 80 12.14 0.60 -9.43
C TRP A 80 13.06 -0.47 -10.01
N HIS A 81 13.99 -0.11 -10.90
CA HIS A 81 14.99 -1.05 -11.40
C HIS A 81 15.90 -1.57 -10.30
N GLU A 82 16.28 -0.73 -9.34
CA GLU A 82 17.04 -1.15 -8.17
C GLU A 82 16.24 -2.13 -7.30
N TYR A 83 14.98 -1.83 -6.98
CA TYR A 83 14.10 -2.74 -6.24
C TYR A 83 13.96 -4.09 -6.96
N LYS A 84 13.67 -4.08 -8.28
CA LYS A 84 13.58 -5.31 -9.09
C LYS A 84 14.88 -6.11 -9.06
N LYS A 85 16.04 -5.45 -9.16
CA LYS A 85 17.33 -6.13 -9.11
C LYS A 85 17.50 -6.85 -7.77
N ARG A 86 17.29 -6.15 -6.65
CA ARG A 86 17.36 -6.77 -5.31
C ARG A 86 16.37 -7.91 -5.14
N MET A 87 15.14 -7.77 -5.65
CA MET A 87 14.14 -8.84 -5.62
C MET A 87 14.58 -10.06 -6.44
N ASN A 88 15.21 -9.86 -7.60
CA ASN A 88 15.74 -10.96 -8.42
C ASN A 88 16.89 -11.67 -7.73
N ASP A 89 17.80 -10.94 -7.08
CA ASP A 89 18.89 -11.53 -6.31
C ASP A 89 18.35 -12.39 -5.16
N ILE A 90 17.32 -11.91 -4.45
CA ILE A 90 16.65 -12.68 -3.39
C ILE A 90 15.88 -13.88 -3.95
N ALA A 91 15.31 -13.77 -5.15
CA ALA A 91 14.58 -14.86 -5.78
C ALA A 91 15.46 -16.11 -6.00
N LEU A 92 16.77 -15.92 -6.20
CA LEU A 92 17.78 -16.99 -6.34
C LEU A 92 18.17 -17.66 -5.02
N MET A 93 17.80 -17.10 -3.87
CA MET A 93 18.10 -17.68 -2.55
C MET A 93 17.22 -18.90 -2.25
N GLU A 94 17.74 -19.78 -1.40
CA GLU A 94 16.98 -20.92 -0.87
C GLU A 94 15.67 -20.46 -0.19
N PRO A 95 14.56 -21.20 -0.35
CA PRO A 95 13.31 -20.90 0.35
C PRO A 95 13.48 -20.93 1.88
N GLY A 96 12.86 -19.97 2.57
CA GLY A 96 12.86 -19.91 4.03
C GLY A 96 12.62 -18.50 4.57
N SER A 97 12.55 -18.38 5.90
CA SER A 97 12.22 -17.14 6.60
C SER A 97 13.16 -15.97 6.29
N VAL A 98 14.44 -16.25 6.02
CA VAL A 98 15.42 -15.23 5.62
C VAL A 98 15.04 -14.60 4.29
N LYS A 99 14.68 -15.42 3.29
CA LYS A 99 14.24 -14.95 1.97
C LYS A 99 12.97 -14.11 2.07
N GLU A 100 11.99 -14.59 2.84
CA GLU A 100 10.74 -13.88 3.09
C GLU A 100 10.96 -12.53 3.78
N SER A 101 11.84 -12.48 4.79
CA SER A 101 12.16 -11.24 5.52
C SER A 101 12.86 -10.21 4.63
N LEU A 102 13.77 -10.65 3.76
CA LEU A 102 14.45 -9.76 2.82
C LEU A 102 13.49 -9.19 1.76
N LEU A 103 12.55 -10.00 1.26
CA LEU A 103 11.50 -9.51 0.36
C LEU A 103 10.59 -8.51 1.06
N GLU A 104 10.19 -8.79 2.31
CA GLU A 104 9.34 -7.88 3.07
C GLU A 104 10.01 -6.53 3.33
N ALA A 105 11.33 -6.51 3.58
CA ALA A 105 12.09 -5.27 3.70
C ALA A 105 12.01 -4.41 2.43
N ILE A 106 12.15 -5.01 1.24
CA ILE A 106 11.98 -4.30 -0.03
C ILE A 106 10.55 -3.79 -0.18
N TYR A 107 9.56 -4.61 0.17
CA TYR A 107 8.16 -4.20 0.07
C TYR A 107 7.85 -3.02 1.00
N GLU A 108 8.41 -3.00 2.20
CA GLU A 108 8.27 -1.89 3.14
C GLU A 108 8.88 -0.59 2.60
N GLU A 109 10.04 -0.66 1.94
CA GLU A 109 10.63 0.50 1.26
C GLU A 109 9.72 1.03 0.15
N VAL A 110 9.11 0.13 -0.63
CA VAL A 110 8.19 0.51 -1.71
C VAL A 110 6.85 1.04 -1.18
N GLU A 111 6.40 0.61 -0.02
CA GLU A 111 5.06 0.92 0.51
C GLU A 111 5.09 1.94 1.65
N SER A 112 6.20 2.65 1.85
CA SER A 112 6.34 3.76 2.80
C SER A 112 6.11 5.13 2.14
N GLU A 113 5.81 6.15 2.94
CA GLU A 113 5.59 7.55 2.51
C GLU A 113 4.55 7.67 1.38
N LEU A 114 3.44 6.95 1.51
CA LEU A 114 2.36 6.94 0.52
C LEU A 114 1.43 8.14 0.70
N ILE A 115 1.03 8.75 -0.41
CA ILE A 115 -0.01 9.77 -0.45
C ILE A 115 -1.37 9.10 -0.29
N PRO A 116 -2.17 9.43 0.74
CA PRO A 116 -3.52 8.93 0.86
C PRO A 116 -4.43 9.41 -0.28
N LEU A 117 -5.16 8.47 -0.89
CA LEU A 117 -6.21 8.76 -1.86
C LEU A 117 -7.61 8.75 -1.22
N GLY A 118 -7.78 7.93 -0.19
CA GLY A 118 -9.04 7.83 0.56
C GLY A 118 -9.22 6.47 1.24
N CYS A 119 -10.44 6.22 1.70
CA CYS A 119 -10.82 4.93 2.28
C CYS A 119 -12.22 4.50 1.82
N THR A 120 -12.47 3.20 1.81
CA THR A 120 -13.80 2.62 1.57
C THR A 120 -14.37 2.07 2.88
N GLY A 121 -15.68 2.13 3.06
CA GLY A 121 -16.42 1.35 4.08
C GLY A 121 -17.28 0.30 3.38
N MET A 122 -17.04 -0.97 3.66
CA MET A 122 -17.80 -2.08 3.11
C MET A 122 -18.69 -2.68 4.19
N GLU A 123 -19.98 -2.83 3.87
CA GLU A 123 -20.94 -3.48 4.75
C GLU A 123 -20.85 -5.00 4.57
N ASP A 124 -20.56 -5.71 5.66
CA ASP A 124 -20.72 -7.16 5.66
C ASP A 124 -22.22 -7.45 5.83
N ARG A 125 -22.93 -7.71 4.72
CA ARG A 125 -24.33 -8.13 4.78
C ARG A 125 -24.43 -9.48 5.50
N LEU A 126 -24.88 -9.44 6.75
CA LEU A 126 -25.30 -10.62 7.49
C LEU A 126 -26.63 -11.12 6.88
N GLN A 127 -26.79 -12.44 6.74
CA GLN A 127 -28.08 -13.00 6.32
C GLN A 127 -29.15 -12.67 7.38
N GLU A 128 -30.38 -12.32 6.96
CA GLU A 128 -31.48 -11.82 7.82
C GLU A 128 -32.02 -12.81 8.87
N HIS A 129 -31.37 -13.94 9.16
CA HIS A 129 -31.89 -14.96 10.08
C HIS A 129 -30.80 -15.58 10.97
N VAL A 130 -30.34 -14.82 11.96
CA VAL A 130 -29.78 -15.34 13.22
C VAL A 130 -30.64 -14.83 14.37
#